data_AF-A0A2K8XAK8-F1
#
_entry.id   AF-A0A2K8XAK8-F1
#
_cell.length_a   1.000
_cell.length_b   1.000
_cell.length_c   1.000
_cell.angle_alpha   90.00
_cell.angle_beta   90.00
_cell.angle_gamma   90.00
#
_symmetry.space_group_name_H-M   'P 1'
#
loop_
_entity.id
_entity.type
_entity.pdbx_description
1 polymer ?
#
loop_
_entity_poly.entity_id
_entity_poly.type
_entity_poly.pdbx_seq_one_letter_code
_entity_poly.pdbx_strand_id
1 'polypeptide(L)'
;MNKILLLILILFLNQSCKDNKTELPNSIKIITKFKVLDEKISPNNMNCSEKSVPFLKMKENDCSFSIGIYEFDIEKKYLIDENGNLKEFWKYLSEGPLTYSLSQLNSDKKYKKYENLEKFNVRVSKSGTEIIDTNDTLRIEQIFKSEKLILMKKSENIGRRILYEYE
;
A
#
# COMPACT_ATOMS: atom_id res chain seq x y z
N MET A 1 5.65 53.44 16.12
CA MET A 1 6.35 52.13 15.99
C MET A 1 5.51 51.22 15.10
N ASN A 2 6.17 50.58 14.14
CA ASN A 2 5.68 50.30 12.79
C ASN A 2 4.59 49.22 12.68
N LYS A 3 3.35 49.62 12.36
CA LYS A 3 2.28 48.71 11.88
C LYS A 3 2.64 47.98 10.58
N ILE A 4 3.57 48.54 9.81
CA ILE A 4 4.09 47.95 8.56
C ILE A 4 4.93 46.69 8.84
N LEU A 5 5.63 46.63 9.97
CA LEU A 5 6.47 45.48 10.32
C LEU A 5 5.62 44.22 10.63
N LEU A 6 4.42 44.43 11.18
CA LEU A 6 3.49 43.34 11.51
C LEU A 6 2.85 42.73 10.24
N LEU A 7 2.57 43.54 9.21
CA LEU A 7 2.02 43.06 7.94
C LEU A 7 3.03 42.21 7.16
N ILE A 8 4.31 42.59 7.19
CA ILE A 8 5.37 41.84 6.51
C ILE A 8 5.55 40.46 7.17
N LEU A 9 5.45 40.37 8.51
CA LEU A 9 5.57 39.11 9.23
C LEU A 9 4.44 38.11 8.91
N ILE A 10 3.22 38.59 8.67
CA ILE A 10 2.05 37.74 8.35
C ILE A 10 2.10 37.25 6.89
N LEU A 11 2.71 38.00 5.98
CA LEU A 11 2.91 37.61 4.58
C LEU A 11 3.94 36.49 4.41
N PHE A 12 4.95 36.39 5.28
CA PHE A 12 5.91 35.28 5.27
C PHE A 12 5.39 33.99 5.95
N LEU A 13 4.36 34.07 6.80
CA LEU A 13 3.75 32.90 7.44
C LEU A 13 2.78 32.12 6.52
N ASN A 14 2.38 32.69 5.38
CA ASN A 14 1.50 32.04 4.41
C ASN A 14 2.25 31.40 3.23
N GLN A 15 3.58 31.52 3.18
CA GLN A 15 4.37 30.81 2.18
C GLN A 15 4.89 29.51 2.78
N SER A 16 4.28 28.43 2.32
CA SER A 16 4.83 27.07 2.28
C SER A 16 4.24 26.04 3.25
N CYS A 17 2.91 25.89 3.24
CA CYS A 17 2.37 24.55 2.98
C CYS A 17 2.36 24.34 1.46
N LYS A 18 3.55 24.25 0.85
CA LYS A 18 3.64 23.60 -0.45
C LYS A 18 3.30 22.16 -0.13
N ASP A 19 2.12 21.70 -0.53
CA ASP A 19 1.82 20.27 -0.54
C ASP A 19 3.00 19.62 -1.24
N ASN A 20 3.90 19.02 -0.46
CA ASN A 20 4.96 18.19 -0.98
C ASN A 20 4.23 16.98 -1.55
N LYS A 21 3.67 17.14 -2.76
CA LYS A 21 3.29 16.06 -3.63
C LYS A 21 4.57 15.27 -3.78
N THR A 22 4.68 14.23 -2.97
CA THR A 22 5.77 13.30 -3.08
C THR A 22 5.45 12.59 -4.38
N GLU A 23 6.12 13.01 -5.45
CA GLU A 23 5.95 12.42 -6.76
C GLU A 23 6.67 11.07 -6.78
N LEU A 24 6.05 10.10 -7.45
CA LEU A 24 6.71 8.82 -7.70
C LEU A 24 7.98 9.05 -8.52
N PRO A 25 9.04 8.27 -8.27
CA PRO A 25 10.16 8.22 -9.19
C PRO A 25 9.69 7.87 -10.61
N ASN A 26 10.42 8.36 -11.61
CA ASN A 26 10.10 8.02 -12.99
C ASN A 26 10.29 6.53 -13.24
N SER A 27 9.38 5.95 -14.03
CA SER A 27 9.48 4.57 -14.53
C SER A 27 9.54 3.47 -13.47
N ILE A 28 8.86 3.67 -12.32
CA ILE A 28 8.72 2.60 -11.33
C ILE A 28 7.86 1.44 -11.87
N LYS A 29 8.16 0.24 -11.38
CA LYS A 29 7.34 -0.95 -11.59
C LYS A 29 6.76 -1.40 -10.27
N ILE A 30 5.46 -1.70 -10.26
CA ILE A 30 4.80 -2.25 -9.08
C ILE A 30 5.03 -3.75 -9.05
N ILE A 31 5.61 -4.25 -7.96
CA ILE A 31 5.98 -5.67 -7.82
C ILE A 31 5.12 -6.40 -6.79
N THR A 32 4.59 -5.68 -5.80
CA THR A 32 3.74 -6.25 -4.76
C THR A 32 2.57 -5.33 -4.46
N LYS A 33 1.39 -5.90 -4.24
CA LYS A 33 0.26 -5.23 -3.57
C LYS A 33 0.06 -5.88 -2.21
N PHE A 34 -0.17 -5.06 -1.19
CA PHE A 34 -0.59 -5.50 0.13
C PHE A 34 -1.98 -4.96 0.42
N LYS A 35 -2.87 -5.82 0.91
CA LYS A 35 -4.05 -5.40 1.64
C LYS A 35 -3.77 -5.63 3.12
N VAL A 36 -3.80 -4.56 3.89
CA VAL A 36 -3.44 -4.59 5.31
C VAL A 36 -4.56 -4.03 6.18
N LEU A 37 -4.58 -4.44 7.44
CA LEU A 37 -5.32 -3.73 8.48
C LEU A 37 -4.53 -2.49 8.89
N ASP A 38 -5.25 -1.41 9.19
CA ASP A 38 -4.66 -0.15 9.64
C ASP A 38 -4.41 -0.17 11.16
N GLU A 39 -3.70 0.86 11.63
CA GLU A 39 -3.24 1.03 13.00
C GLU A 39 -4.36 0.92 14.07
N LYS A 40 -5.62 1.09 13.69
CA LYS A 40 -6.76 1.02 14.60
C LYS A 40 -7.26 -0.41 14.82
N ILE A 41 -7.08 -1.29 13.84
CA ILE A 41 -7.59 -2.67 13.89
C ILE A 41 -6.45 -3.66 14.10
N SER A 42 -5.24 -3.39 13.59
CA SER A 42 -4.07 -4.27 13.72
C SER A 42 -3.80 -4.77 15.16
N PRO A 43 -3.85 -3.93 16.22
CA PRO A 43 -3.56 -4.40 17.58
C PRO A 43 -4.52 -5.48 18.12
N ASN A 44 -5.67 -5.69 17.48
CA ASN A 44 -6.70 -6.64 17.90
C ASN A 44 -6.89 -7.82 16.93
N ASN A 45 -6.06 -7.94 15.90
CA ASN A 45 -6.22 -8.96 14.88
C ASN A 45 -5.49 -10.26 15.28
N MET A 46 -6.26 -11.35 15.43
CA MET A 46 -5.72 -12.65 15.85
C MET A 46 -4.92 -13.37 14.75
N ASN A 47 -4.96 -12.90 13.50
CA ASN A 47 -4.27 -13.58 12.40
C ASN A 47 -2.75 -13.37 12.42
N CYS A 48 -2.27 -12.38 13.18
CA CYS A 48 -0.85 -12.12 13.37
C CYS A 48 -0.51 -12.16 14.85
N SER A 49 0.06 -13.28 15.29
CA SER A 49 0.44 -13.49 16.68
C SER A 49 1.82 -12.91 17.03
N GLU A 50 2.62 -12.60 16.03
CA GLU A 50 3.98 -12.08 16.19
C GLU A 50 4.02 -10.55 16.24
N LYS A 51 5.06 -10.00 16.90
CA LYS A 51 5.27 -8.54 16.95
C LYS A 51 5.61 -8.01 15.57
N SER A 52 5.13 -6.80 15.28
CA SER A 52 5.50 -6.05 14.08
C SER A 52 7.03 -5.92 13.96
N VAL A 53 7.56 -6.12 12.75
CA VAL A 53 8.98 -5.88 12.43
C VAL A 53 9.10 -4.73 11.41
N PRO A 54 10.22 -3.97 11.40
CA PRO A 54 10.40 -2.95 10.36
C PRO A 54 10.31 -3.56 8.95
N PHE A 55 9.63 -2.89 8.01
CA PHE A 55 9.38 -3.43 6.67
C PHE A 55 10.64 -3.97 5.97
N LEU A 56 11.74 -3.21 6.01
CA LEU A 56 13.03 -3.61 5.40
C LEU A 56 13.70 -4.83 6.05
N LYS A 57 13.20 -5.28 7.21
CA LYS A 57 13.69 -6.46 7.92
C LYS A 57 12.70 -7.63 7.85
N MET A 58 11.60 -7.48 7.13
CA MET A 58 10.64 -8.55 6.96
C MET A 58 11.28 -9.76 6.30
N LYS A 59 10.95 -10.92 6.85
CA LYS A 59 11.14 -12.21 6.20
C LYS A 59 9.91 -12.52 5.34
N GLU A 60 10.06 -13.50 4.48
CA GLU A 60 9.07 -13.87 3.46
C GLU A 60 7.66 -14.13 4.02
N ASN A 61 7.56 -14.75 5.20
CA ASN A 61 6.31 -15.16 5.83
C ASN A 61 5.89 -14.28 7.01
N ASP A 62 6.62 -13.20 7.30
CA ASP A 62 6.24 -12.27 8.35
C ASP A 62 4.90 -11.64 7.99
N CYS A 63 3.97 -11.62 8.94
CA CYS A 63 2.59 -11.23 8.66
C CYS A 63 2.24 -9.81 9.15
N SER A 64 3.13 -9.18 9.92
CA SER A 64 2.97 -7.79 10.39
C SER A 64 4.26 -7.01 10.23
N PHE A 65 4.13 -5.73 9.90
CA PHE A 65 5.28 -4.86 9.75
C PHE A 65 5.01 -3.42 10.17
N SER A 66 6.10 -2.67 10.35
CA SER A 66 6.06 -1.25 10.68
C SER A 66 6.86 -0.39 9.70
N ILE A 67 6.38 0.85 9.52
CA ILE A 67 7.03 1.92 8.75
C ILE A 67 6.92 3.20 9.56
N GLY A 68 8.03 3.65 10.15
CA GLY A 68 8.01 4.80 11.05
C GLY A 68 7.05 4.57 12.23
N ILE A 69 5.96 5.33 12.26
CA ILE A 69 4.92 5.24 13.31
C ILE A 69 3.75 4.31 12.94
N TYR A 70 3.70 3.83 11.70
CA TYR A 70 2.61 2.98 11.23
C TYR A 70 2.92 1.51 11.50
N GLU A 71 1.91 0.79 11.97
CA GLU A 71 1.93 -0.67 12.08
C GLU A 71 0.78 -1.24 11.25
N PHE A 72 1.09 -2.31 10.52
CA PHE A 72 0.17 -2.95 9.58
C PHE A 72 0.23 -4.46 9.74
N ASP A 73 -0.95 -5.08 9.71
CA ASP A 73 -1.06 -6.55 9.58
C ASP A 73 -1.50 -6.88 8.17
N ILE A 74 -0.81 -7.83 7.53
CA ILE A 74 -1.13 -8.25 6.17
C ILE A 74 -2.36 -9.17 6.23
N GLU A 75 -3.43 -8.79 5.53
CA GLU A 75 -4.53 -9.71 5.23
C GLU A 75 -4.23 -10.50 3.95
N LYS A 76 -3.70 -9.81 2.94
CA LYS A 76 -3.44 -10.37 1.61
C LYS A 76 -2.20 -9.76 0.97
N LYS A 77 -1.41 -10.58 0.27
CA LYS A 77 -0.27 -10.15 -0.55
C LYS A 77 -0.46 -10.68 -1.97
N TYR A 78 -0.15 -9.84 -2.94
CA TYR A 78 -0.25 -10.16 -4.37
C TYR A 78 1.12 -9.89 -4.98
N LEU A 79 1.77 -10.94 -5.49
CA LEU A 79 2.99 -10.78 -6.29
C LEU A 79 2.59 -10.49 -7.73
N ILE A 80 3.25 -9.51 -8.34
CA ILE A 80 2.86 -8.92 -9.60
C ILE A 80 4.00 -9.10 -10.60
N ASP A 81 3.67 -9.47 -11.84
CA ASP A 81 4.64 -9.59 -12.92
C ASP A 81 4.96 -8.23 -13.57
N GLU A 82 5.92 -8.22 -14.49
CA GLU A 82 6.36 -7.01 -15.19
C GLU A 82 5.27 -6.31 -16.03
N ASN A 83 4.18 -7.01 -16.34
CA ASN A 83 3.04 -6.50 -17.11
C ASN A 83 1.89 -6.05 -16.19
N GLY A 84 2.09 -6.10 -14.87
CA GLY A 84 1.09 -5.74 -13.88
C GLY A 84 0.11 -6.86 -13.55
N ASN A 85 0.30 -8.08 -14.06
CA ASN A 85 -0.63 -9.19 -13.81
C ASN A 85 -0.27 -9.96 -12.54
N LEU A 86 -1.25 -10.70 -12.01
CA LEU A 86 -1.05 -11.53 -10.83
C LEU A 86 -0.13 -12.71 -11.15
N LYS A 87 0.97 -12.83 -10.41
CA LYS A 87 1.87 -13.99 -10.41
C LYS A 87 1.50 -14.97 -9.30
N GLU A 88 1.25 -14.45 -8.10
CA GLU A 88 0.97 -15.25 -6.90
C GLU A 88 0.07 -14.50 -5.93
N PHE A 89 -0.77 -15.23 -5.20
CA PHE A 89 -1.70 -14.68 -4.22
C PHE A 89 -1.52 -15.35 -2.87
N TRP A 90 -1.45 -14.55 -1.82
CA TRP A 90 -1.22 -14.99 -0.46
C TRP A 90 -2.35 -14.48 0.40
N LYS A 91 -2.92 -15.37 1.22
CA LYS A 91 -3.93 -15.06 2.21
C LYS A 91 -3.37 -15.40 3.59
N TYR A 92 -3.19 -14.39 4.43
CA TYR A 92 -2.63 -14.57 5.76
C TYR A 92 -3.71 -14.99 6.75
N LEU A 93 -3.46 -16.11 7.43
CA LEU A 93 -4.27 -16.66 8.52
C LEU A 93 -3.43 -16.73 9.80
N SER A 94 -4.06 -17.05 10.93
CA SER A 94 -3.39 -17.24 12.22
C SER A 94 -2.27 -18.28 12.19
N GLU A 95 -2.38 -19.28 11.32
CA GLU A 95 -1.40 -20.36 11.15
C GLU A 95 -0.27 -20.00 10.17
N GLY A 96 -0.34 -18.84 9.51
CA GLY A 96 0.58 -18.39 8.47
C GLY A 96 -0.09 -18.15 7.11
N PRO A 97 0.70 -17.76 6.09
CA PRO A 97 0.17 -17.48 4.75
C PRO A 97 -0.20 -18.75 3.99
N LEU A 98 -1.42 -18.79 3.46
CA LEU A 98 -1.81 -19.71 2.39
C LEU A 98 -1.44 -19.09 1.05
N THR A 99 -0.54 -19.76 0.34
CA THR A 99 0.05 -19.28 -0.92
C THR A 99 -0.53 -20.02 -2.12
N TYR A 100 -0.92 -19.27 -3.14
CA TYR A 100 -1.53 -19.77 -4.37
C TYR A 100 -0.80 -19.22 -5.59
N SER A 101 -0.16 -20.10 -6.34
CA SER A 101 0.37 -19.79 -7.67
C SER A 101 -0.76 -19.49 -8.67
N LEU A 102 -0.44 -18.77 -9.74
CA LEU A 102 -1.40 -18.49 -10.81
C LEU A 102 -2.02 -19.76 -11.42
N SER A 103 -1.25 -20.86 -11.53
CA SER A 103 -1.76 -22.14 -12.07
C SER A 103 -2.82 -22.76 -11.15
N GLN A 104 -2.59 -22.76 -9.83
CA GLN A 104 -3.56 -23.22 -8.84
C GLN A 104 -4.83 -22.37 -8.89
N LEU A 105 -4.72 -21.04 -8.92
CA LEU A 105 -5.86 -20.15 -9.06
C LEU A 105 -6.64 -20.37 -10.36
N ASN A 106 -5.96 -20.65 -11.46
CA ASN A 106 -6.61 -20.94 -12.74
C ASN A 106 -7.33 -22.30 -12.73
N SER A 107 -6.85 -23.26 -11.93
CA SER A 107 -7.53 -24.55 -11.73
C SER A 107 -8.78 -24.42 -10.86
N ASP A 108 -8.80 -23.51 -9.89
CA ASP A 108 -9.97 -23.20 -9.05
C ASP A 108 -10.60 -21.84 -9.42
N LYS A 109 -11.34 -21.83 -10.52
CA LYS A 109 -12.03 -20.64 -11.02
C LYS A 109 -13.02 -20.06 -10.01
N LYS A 110 -13.64 -20.90 -9.18
CA LYS A 110 -14.62 -20.45 -8.17
C LYS A 110 -13.91 -19.64 -7.08
N TYR A 111 -12.78 -20.15 -6.58
CA TYR A 111 -11.97 -19.44 -5.61
C TYR A 111 -11.37 -18.16 -6.18
N LYS A 112 -10.82 -18.22 -7.40
CA LYS A 112 -10.28 -17.04 -8.11
C LYS A 112 -11.32 -15.92 -8.26
N LYS A 113 -12.57 -16.28 -8.60
CA LYS A 113 -13.70 -15.36 -8.66
C LYS A 113 -14.09 -14.80 -7.30
N TYR A 114 -14.19 -15.67 -6.29
CA TYR A 114 -14.52 -15.27 -4.92
C TYR A 114 -13.53 -14.23 -4.36
N GLU A 115 -12.23 -14.40 -4.63
CA GLU A 115 -11.19 -13.44 -4.23
C GLU A 115 -11.07 -12.23 -5.19
N ASN A 116 -11.92 -12.13 -6.22
CA ASN A 116 -11.93 -11.08 -7.25
C ASN A 116 -10.63 -10.96 -8.07
N LEU A 117 -10.02 -12.09 -8.44
CA LEU A 117 -8.71 -12.14 -9.11
C LEU A 117 -8.78 -12.42 -10.62
N GLU A 118 -9.98 -12.54 -11.19
CA GLU A 118 -10.17 -12.96 -12.60
C GLU A 118 -9.57 -11.97 -13.60
N LYS A 119 -9.58 -10.67 -13.28
CA LYS A 119 -9.11 -9.57 -14.14
C LYS A 119 -7.99 -8.75 -13.50
N PHE A 120 -7.28 -9.34 -12.55
CA PHE A 120 -6.25 -8.63 -11.79
C PHE A 120 -5.22 -8.00 -12.72
N ASN A 121 -5.10 -6.68 -12.69
CA ASN A 121 -4.03 -5.93 -13.36
C ASN A 121 -3.73 -4.65 -12.57
N VAL A 122 -2.45 -4.34 -12.34
CA VAL A 122 -2.03 -3.14 -11.62
C VAL A 122 -1.06 -2.35 -12.49
N ARG A 123 -1.29 -1.05 -12.62
CA ARG A 123 -0.38 -0.16 -13.36
C ARG A 123 -0.39 1.25 -12.78
N VAL A 124 0.75 1.92 -12.87
CA VAL A 124 0.87 3.34 -12.50
C VAL A 124 0.20 4.20 -13.57
N SER A 125 -0.56 5.22 -13.16
CA SER A 125 -1.17 6.16 -14.10
C SER A 125 -0.10 6.98 -14.83
N LYS A 126 -0.44 7.53 -16.00
CA LYS A 126 0.48 8.38 -16.76
C LYS A 126 0.94 9.62 -15.99
N SER A 127 0.13 10.10 -15.03
CA SER A 127 0.48 11.26 -14.20
C SER A 127 1.42 10.91 -13.04
N GLY A 128 1.61 9.62 -12.72
CA GLY A 128 2.42 9.21 -11.57
C GLY A 128 1.83 9.59 -10.20
N THR A 129 0.55 9.96 -10.16
CA THR A 129 -0.15 10.37 -8.93
C THR A 129 -1.18 9.35 -8.45
N GLU A 130 -1.44 8.33 -9.27
CA GLU A 130 -2.50 7.36 -9.07
C GLU A 130 -2.02 5.97 -9.51
N ILE A 131 -2.62 4.94 -8.92
CA ILE A 131 -2.46 3.54 -9.35
C ILE A 131 -3.81 3.05 -9.86
N ILE A 132 -3.81 2.49 -11.07
CA ILE A 132 -4.96 1.82 -11.65
C ILE A 132 -4.88 0.36 -11.22
N ASP A 133 -5.81 -0.07 -10.39
CA ASP A 133 -5.92 -1.42 -9.86
C ASP A 133 -7.20 -2.07 -10.40
N THR A 134 -7.04 -2.84 -11.45
CA THR A 134 -8.10 -3.49 -12.20
C THR A 134 -9.11 -2.46 -12.71
N ASN A 135 -10.22 -2.27 -11.99
CA ASN A 135 -11.29 -1.34 -12.36
C ASN A 135 -11.29 -0.07 -11.50
N ASP A 136 -10.43 0.02 -10.49
CA ASP A 136 -10.36 1.14 -9.56
C ASP A 136 -9.16 2.02 -9.85
N THR A 137 -9.31 3.32 -9.58
CA THR A 137 -8.20 4.28 -9.61
C THR A 137 -7.97 4.78 -8.20
N LEU A 138 -6.81 4.46 -7.65
CA LEU A 138 -6.44 4.76 -6.27
C LEU A 138 -5.48 5.95 -6.24
N ARG A 139 -5.80 6.94 -5.41
CA ARG A 139 -4.97 8.13 -5.21
C ARG A 139 -3.89 7.89 -4.17
N ILE A 140 -2.66 8.29 -4.49
CA ILE A 140 -1.53 8.17 -3.58
C ILE A 140 -1.74 9.10 -2.38
N GLU A 141 -1.57 8.57 -1.18
CA GLU A 141 -1.53 9.34 0.07
C GLU A 141 -0.09 9.72 0.39
N GLN A 142 0.80 8.74 0.41
CA GLN A 142 2.17 8.90 0.84
C GLN A 142 3.09 7.91 0.11
N ILE A 143 4.34 8.33 -0.11
CA ILE A 143 5.39 7.48 -0.68
C ILE A 143 6.53 7.38 0.34
N PHE A 144 6.83 6.15 0.75
CA PHE A 144 7.94 5.80 1.60
C PHE A 144 9.13 5.42 0.71
N LYS A 145 9.93 6.42 0.32
CA LYS A 145 10.99 6.24 -0.68
C LYS A 145 12.07 5.25 -0.26
N SER A 146 12.41 5.20 1.03
CA SER A 146 13.45 4.31 1.56
C SER A 146 13.00 2.84 1.53
N GLU A 147 11.73 2.60 1.85
CA GLU A 147 11.09 1.29 1.85
C GLU A 147 10.57 0.87 0.46
N LYS A 148 10.59 1.80 -0.50
CA LYS A 148 9.95 1.68 -1.81
C LYS A 148 8.47 1.26 -1.73
N LEU A 149 7.74 1.91 -0.83
CA LEU A 149 6.31 1.68 -0.64
C LEU A 149 5.46 2.89 -0.98
N ILE A 150 4.24 2.63 -1.42
CA ILE A 150 3.23 3.62 -1.78
C ILE A 150 1.99 3.29 -0.96
N LEU A 151 1.60 4.20 -0.08
CA LEU A 151 0.37 4.11 0.69
C LEU A 151 -0.75 4.82 -0.06
N MET A 152 -1.86 4.11 -0.23
CA MET A 152 -3.05 4.67 -0.88
C MET A 152 -3.95 5.40 0.13
N LYS A 153 -4.68 6.40 -0.37
CA LYS A 153 -5.72 7.07 0.42
C LYS A 153 -6.75 6.05 0.91
N LYS A 154 -7.22 6.22 2.16
CA LYS A 154 -8.27 5.37 2.73
C LYS A 154 -9.48 5.33 1.79
N SER A 155 -9.93 4.12 1.44
CA SER A 155 -11.26 3.92 0.85
C SER A 155 -12.30 3.89 1.97
N GLU A 156 -13.58 3.80 1.61
CA GLU A 156 -14.70 3.75 2.57
C GLU A 156 -14.65 2.53 3.51
N ASN A 157 -13.80 1.54 3.23
CA ASN A 157 -13.58 0.39 4.11
C ASN A 157 -12.77 0.79 5.35
N ILE A 158 -13.48 1.03 6.46
CA ILE A 158 -12.92 1.38 7.76
C ILE A 158 -11.88 0.34 8.18
N GLY A 159 -10.67 0.83 8.50
CA GLY A 159 -9.61 0.04 9.09
C GLY A 159 -8.79 -0.84 8.16
N ARG A 160 -8.95 -0.69 6.84
CA ARG A 160 -8.16 -1.42 5.83
C ARG A 160 -7.43 -0.45 4.90
N ARG A 161 -6.19 -0.76 4.58
CA ARG A 161 -5.33 0.01 3.66
C ARG A 161 -4.82 -0.85 2.53
N ILE A 162 -4.42 -0.16 1.48
CA ILE A 162 -3.68 -0.74 0.37
C ILE A 162 -2.31 -0.09 0.35
N LEU A 163 -1.27 -0.92 0.29
CA LEU A 163 0.09 -0.49 -0.02
C LEU A 163 0.56 -1.18 -1.29
N TYR A 164 1.44 -0.52 -2.03
CA TYR A 164 2.17 -1.12 -3.14
C TYR A 164 3.66 -1.00 -2.91
N GLU A 165 4.38 -2.05 -3.24
CA GLU A 165 5.84 -2.06 -3.33
C GLU A 165 6.26 -1.86 -4.77
N TYR A 166 7.33 -1.08 -4.97
CA TYR A 166 7.87 -0.79 -6.28
C TYR A 166 9.38 -1.01 -6.35
N GLU A 167 9.89 -1.16 -7.57
CA GLU A 167 11.33 -1.16 -7.86
C GLU A 167 11.79 0.07 -8.63
#